data_AF-A0A1N7RW64-F1
#
_entry.id   AF-A0A1N7RW64-F1
#
_cell.length_a   1.000
_cell.length_b   1.000
_cell.length_c   1.000
_cell.angle_alpha   90.00
_cell.angle_beta   90.00
_cell.angle_gamma   90.00
#
_symmetry.space_group_name_H-M   'P 1'
#
loop_
_entity.id
_entity.type
_entity.pdbx_description
1 polymer ?
#
loop_
_entity_poly.entity_id
_entity_poly.type
_entity_poly.pdbx_seq_one_letter_code
_entity_poly.pdbx_strand_id
1 'polypeptide(L)'
;MAAFLTWIEGSGMRVSKFALALLTAFFTLNASAEMTASQYKKWAHADNNSIYAAYITGTINALGWANGDLVSKKRPPLFCPPEQLAIGNQNVYPLLDAFFANHPGISDDFPIGLAILRSLQGAFPC
;
A
#
# COMPACT_ATOMS: atom_id res chain seq x y z
N MET A 1 11.74 23.79 29.78
CA MET A 1 11.17 22.43 29.68
C MET A 1 10.60 21.90 31.01
N ALA A 2 10.34 22.74 32.02
CA ALA A 2 9.80 22.30 33.32
C ALA A 2 8.44 22.92 33.69
N ALA A 3 7.93 23.90 32.93
CA ALA A 3 6.69 24.62 33.26
C ALA A 3 5.45 24.09 32.53
N PHE A 4 5.59 23.14 31.61
CA PHE A 4 4.46 22.56 30.86
C PHE A 4 3.89 21.28 31.53
N LEU A 5 4.57 20.76 32.56
CA LEU A 5 4.16 19.56 33.28
C LEU A 5 3.24 19.85 34.49
N THR A 6 3.22 21.08 35.00
CA THR A 6 2.52 21.44 36.24
C THR A 6 1.09 21.95 36.04
N TRP A 7 0.63 22.13 34.79
CA TRP A 7 -0.75 22.61 34.52
C TRP A 7 -1.79 21.48 34.42
N ILE A 8 -1.41 20.22 34.64
CA ILE A 8 -2.35 19.08 34.67
C ILE A 8 -2.70 18.64 36.12
N GLU A 9 -2.08 19.23 37.14
CA GLU A 9 -2.28 18.83 38.55
C GLU A 9 -3.37 19.62 39.30
N GLY A 10 -4.01 20.62 38.68
CA GLY A 10 -4.86 21.61 39.38
C GLY A 10 -6.38 21.44 39.28
N SER A 11 -6.90 20.51 38.48
CA SER A 11 -8.34 20.27 38.33
C SER A 11 -8.60 18.78 38.25
N GLY A 12 -8.93 18.18 39.41
CA GLY A 12 -9.15 16.75 39.60
C GLY A 12 -10.40 16.24 38.88
N MET A 13 -10.34 16.20 37.54
CA MET A 13 -11.25 15.41 36.74
C MET A 13 -10.81 13.96 36.94
N ARG A 14 -11.45 13.23 37.87
CA ARG A 14 -11.39 11.76 37.92
C ARG A 14 -12.08 11.25 36.65
N VAL A 15 -11.37 11.33 35.52
CA VAL A 15 -11.82 10.76 34.25
C VAL A 15 -11.92 9.27 34.52
N SER A 16 -13.17 8.78 34.56
CA SER A 16 -13.45 7.37 34.76
C SER A 16 -12.65 6.58 33.73
N LYS A 17 -11.89 5.57 34.16
CA LYS A 17 -11.14 4.68 33.26
C LYS A 17 -12.06 4.12 32.16
N PHE A 18 -13.35 3.98 32.45
CA PHE A 18 -14.40 3.63 31.51
C PHE A 18 -14.63 4.70 30.43
N ALA A 19 -14.64 5.99 30.78
CA ALA A 19 -14.82 7.07 29.82
C ALA A 19 -13.63 7.16 28.84
N LEU A 20 -12.41 6.96 29.33
CA LEU A 20 -11.20 6.92 28.49
C LEU A 20 -11.20 5.69 27.56
N ALA A 21 -11.58 4.52 28.08
CA ALA A 21 -11.70 3.29 27.28
C ALA A 21 -12.80 3.41 26.20
N LEU A 22 -13.93 4.05 26.53
CA LEU A 22 -15.00 4.31 25.58
C LEU A 22 -14.53 5.26 24.47
N LEU A 23 -13.80 6.33 24.81
CA LEU A 23 -13.23 7.26 23.84
C LEU A 23 -12.26 6.56 22.87
N THR A 24 -11.38 5.68 23.37
CA THR A 24 -10.46 4.93 22.50
C THR A 24 -11.18 3.95 21.57
N ALA A 25 -12.32 3.40 21.98
CA ALA A 25 -13.11 2.50 21.15
C ALA A 25 -13.77 3.22 19.95
N PHE A 26 -14.00 4.53 20.03
CA PHE A 26 -14.53 5.31 18.90
C PHE A 26 -13.47 5.66 17.83
N PHE A 27 -12.18 5.43 18.09
CA PHE A 27 -11.11 5.68 17.13
C PHE A 27 -10.68 4.43 16.34
N THR A 28 -11.36 3.29 16.48
CA THR A 28 -11.13 2.12 15.62
C THR A 28 -11.78 2.32 14.24
N LEU A 29 -11.48 3.42 13.57
CA LEU A 29 -11.90 3.64 12.19
C LEU A 29 -11.10 2.74 11.25
N ASN A 30 -11.73 2.32 10.15
CA ASN A 30 -11.07 1.59 9.08
C ASN A 30 -10.02 2.48 8.42
N ALA A 31 -8.75 2.35 8.82
CA ALA A 31 -7.65 2.94 8.09
C ALA A 31 -7.39 2.10 6.83
N SER A 32 -7.84 2.59 5.66
CA SER A 32 -7.40 2.04 4.38
C SER A 32 -6.08 2.70 4.00
N ALA A 33 -4.98 1.99 4.17
CA ALA A 33 -3.65 2.42 3.71
C ALA A 33 -3.41 2.08 2.23
N GLU A 34 -4.31 1.33 1.62
CA GLU A 34 -4.18 0.84 0.25
C GLU A 34 -4.47 1.97 -0.75
N MET A 35 -3.57 2.15 -1.71
CA MET A 35 -3.76 3.08 -2.81
C MET A 35 -4.85 2.54 -3.77
N THR A 36 -5.76 3.40 -4.20
CA THR A 36 -6.87 3.03 -5.09
C THR A 36 -6.59 3.30 -6.57
N ALA A 37 -7.36 2.67 -7.46
CA ALA A 37 -7.30 2.92 -8.89
C ALA A 37 -7.56 4.38 -9.27
N SER A 38 -8.49 5.07 -8.59
CA SER A 38 -8.72 6.50 -8.79
C SER A 38 -7.51 7.36 -8.42
N GLN A 39 -6.84 7.04 -7.30
CA GLN A 39 -5.61 7.73 -6.90
C GLN A 39 -4.48 7.49 -7.91
N TYR A 40 -4.35 6.26 -8.43
CA TYR A 40 -3.39 5.95 -9.48
C TYR A 40 -3.65 6.74 -10.76
N LYS A 41 -4.86 6.68 -11.30
CA LYS A 41 -5.23 7.42 -12.53
C LYS A 41 -4.95 8.92 -12.40
N LYS A 42 -5.04 9.47 -11.19
CA LYS A 42 -4.81 10.89 -10.91
C LYS A 42 -3.33 11.25 -10.73
N TRP A 43 -2.54 10.38 -10.11
CA TRP A 43 -1.21 10.77 -9.58
C TRP A 43 -0.04 9.93 -10.07
N ALA A 44 -0.27 8.78 -10.71
CA ALA A 44 0.77 7.84 -11.12
C ALA A 44 1.92 8.47 -11.93
N HIS A 45 1.59 9.49 -12.73
CA HIS A 45 2.49 10.12 -13.69
C HIS A 45 2.75 11.60 -13.38
N ALA A 46 2.35 12.07 -12.19
CA ALA A 46 2.46 13.49 -11.82
C ALA A 46 3.91 13.89 -11.46
N ASP A 47 4.64 13.02 -10.77
CA ASP A 47 6.07 13.14 -10.50
C ASP A 47 6.68 11.78 -10.06
N ASN A 48 8.00 11.61 -10.21
CA ASN A 48 8.70 10.39 -9.77
C ASN A 48 9.09 10.42 -8.28
N ASN A 49 8.83 11.53 -7.57
CA ASN A 49 9.21 11.74 -6.17
C ASN A 49 8.01 11.86 -5.21
N SER A 50 6.79 11.58 -5.68
CA SER A 50 5.62 11.56 -4.81
C SER A 50 5.60 10.35 -3.89
N ILE A 51 4.82 10.51 -2.83
CA ILE A 51 4.37 9.42 -1.98
C ILE A 51 3.76 8.24 -2.77
N TYR A 52 3.19 8.47 -3.95
CA TYR A 52 2.61 7.42 -4.80
C TYR A 52 3.67 6.60 -5.54
N ALA A 53 4.72 7.24 -6.03
CA ALA A 53 5.88 6.53 -6.57
C ALA A 53 6.54 5.66 -5.49
N ALA A 54 6.66 6.18 -4.26
CA ALA A 54 7.15 5.41 -3.12
C ALA A 54 6.22 4.22 -2.78
N TYR A 55 4.90 4.41 -2.84
CA TYR A 55 3.92 3.34 -2.62
C TYR A 55 4.09 2.21 -3.64
N ILE A 56 4.16 2.54 -4.93
CA ILE A 56 4.32 1.56 -6.01
C ILE A 56 5.67 0.84 -5.87
N THR A 57 6.75 1.58 -5.61
CA THR A 57 8.09 1.00 -5.35
C THR A 57 8.05 0.03 -4.18
N GLY A 58 7.48 0.43 -3.05
CA GLY A 58 7.37 -0.39 -1.86
C GLY A 58 6.57 -1.67 -2.13
N THR A 59 5.50 -1.56 -2.91
CA THR A 59 4.67 -2.69 -3.30
C THR A 59 5.39 -3.67 -4.20
N ILE A 60 6.11 -3.18 -5.21
CA ILE A 60 6.94 -4.01 -6.10
C ILE A 60 7.99 -4.77 -5.29
N ASN A 61 8.67 -4.09 -4.36
CA ASN A 61 9.66 -4.72 -3.49
C ASN A 61 9.04 -5.79 -2.58
N ALA A 62 7.88 -5.51 -1.98
CA ALA A 62 7.17 -6.47 -1.13
C ALA A 62 6.75 -7.72 -1.91
N LEU A 63 6.22 -7.54 -3.13
CA LEU A 63 5.89 -8.66 -4.02
C LEU A 63 7.14 -9.43 -4.44
N GLY A 64 8.26 -8.75 -4.71
CA GLY A 64 9.55 -9.37 -4.99
C GLY A 64 10.05 -10.24 -3.83
N TRP A 65 9.97 -9.74 -2.59
CA TRP A 65 10.33 -10.50 -1.40
C TRP A 65 9.41 -11.70 -1.17
N ALA A 66 8.09 -11.52 -1.31
CA ALA A 66 7.11 -12.60 -1.19
C ALA A 66 7.38 -13.69 -2.24
N ASN A 67 7.70 -13.28 -3.48
CA ASN A 67 8.04 -14.19 -4.55
C ASN A 67 9.32 -14.99 -4.24
N GLY A 68 10.36 -14.30 -3.77
CA GLY A 68 11.63 -14.92 -3.36
C GLY A 68 11.47 -15.89 -2.19
N ASP A 69 10.63 -15.56 -1.19
CA ASP A 69 10.33 -16.44 -0.06
C ASP A 69 9.66 -17.74 -0.54
N LEU A 70 8.68 -17.65 -1.45
CA LEU A 70 8.03 -18.82 -2.04
C LEU A 70 9.03 -19.71 -2.80
N VAL A 71 9.89 -19.12 -3.63
CA VAL A 71 10.95 -19.85 -4.33
C VAL A 71 11.89 -20.55 -3.36
N SER A 72 12.31 -19.86 -2.29
CA SER A 72 13.19 -20.43 -1.26
C SER A 72 12.56 -21.64 -0.55
N LYS A 73 11.23 -21.62 -0.38
CA LYS A 73 10.42 -22.68 0.22
C LYS A 73 9.98 -23.76 -0.78
N LYS A 74 10.49 -23.73 -2.03
CA LYS A 74 10.11 -24.64 -3.12
C LYS A 74 8.59 -24.66 -3.37
N ARG A 75 7.95 -23.50 -3.19
CA ARG A 75 6.54 -23.27 -3.52
C ARG A 75 6.42 -22.57 -4.87
N PRO A 76 5.29 -22.74 -5.57
CA PRO A 76 5.02 -21.96 -6.77
C PRO A 76 5.15 -20.46 -6.48
N PRO A 77 5.93 -19.71 -7.28
CA PRO A 77 6.04 -18.26 -7.14
C PRO A 77 4.70 -17.57 -7.53
N LEU A 78 4.55 -16.32 -7.11
CA LEU A 78 3.43 -15.44 -7.50
C LEU A 78 3.45 -15.09 -8.99
N PHE A 79 4.64 -14.96 -9.59
CA PHE A 79 4.92 -14.67 -11.00
C PHE A 79 6.37 -15.10 -11.35
N CYS A 80 6.70 -15.27 -12.63
CA CYS A 80 8.00 -15.77 -13.08
C CYS A 80 8.92 -14.64 -13.54
N PRO A 81 9.77 -14.07 -12.65
CA PRO A 81 10.54 -12.88 -12.98
C PRO A 81 11.47 -13.14 -14.18
N PRO A 82 11.59 -12.20 -15.12
CA PRO A 82 12.51 -12.30 -16.24
C PRO A 82 13.97 -12.31 -15.76
N GLU A 83 14.82 -13.15 -16.38
CA GLU A 83 16.22 -13.33 -15.95
C GLU A 83 17.07 -12.05 -16.02
N GLN A 84 16.77 -11.17 -16.98
CA GLN A 84 17.64 -10.04 -17.35
C GLN A 84 17.01 -8.67 -17.08
N LEU A 85 15.79 -8.64 -16.52
CA LEU A 85 15.05 -7.39 -16.31
C LEU A 85 14.72 -7.20 -14.83
N ALA A 86 15.33 -6.19 -14.22
CA ALA A 86 14.96 -5.73 -12.89
C ALA A 86 13.55 -5.10 -12.95
N ILE A 87 12.59 -5.70 -12.25
CA ILE A 87 11.23 -5.17 -12.14
C ILE A 87 11.27 -3.93 -11.22
N GLY A 88 10.96 -2.75 -11.77
CA GLY A 88 10.89 -1.50 -11.03
C GLY A 88 9.83 -0.57 -11.63
N ASN A 89 9.75 0.66 -11.11
CA ASN A 89 8.71 1.62 -11.51
C ASN A 89 8.70 1.85 -13.03
N GLN A 90 9.86 2.02 -13.65
CA GLN A 90 10.02 2.32 -15.08
C GLN A 90 9.34 1.29 -16.01
N ASN A 91 9.20 0.06 -15.56
CA ASN A 91 8.64 -1.06 -16.30
C ASN A 91 7.33 -1.59 -15.70
N VAL A 92 6.95 -1.18 -14.49
CA VAL A 92 5.66 -1.54 -13.88
C VAL A 92 4.55 -0.58 -14.28
N TYR A 93 4.81 0.73 -14.40
CA TYR A 93 3.78 1.70 -14.82
C TYR A 93 3.12 1.33 -16.16
N PRO A 94 3.87 0.98 -17.23
CA PRO A 94 3.25 0.57 -18.50
C PRO A 94 2.39 -0.70 -18.38
N LEU A 95 2.78 -1.65 -17.52
CA LEU A 95 2.00 -2.87 -17.29
C LEU A 95 0.69 -2.55 -16.56
N LEU A 96 0.75 -1.65 -15.59
CA LEU A 96 -0.40 -1.23 -14.80
C LEU A 96 -1.36 -0.35 -15.63
N ASP A 97 -0.83 0.52 -16.48
CA ASP A 97 -1.62 1.28 -17.46
C ASP A 97 -2.34 0.34 -18.44
N ALA A 98 -1.63 -0.65 -18.98
CA ALA A 98 -2.22 -1.66 -19.84
C ALA A 98 -3.28 -2.50 -19.11
N PHE A 99 -3.06 -2.83 -17.84
CA PHE A 99 -4.04 -3.55 -17.02
C PHE A 99 -5.36 -2.78 -16.93
N PHE A 100 -5.33 -1.48 -16.59
CA PHE A 100 -6.55 -0.68 -16.50
C PHE A 100 -7.18 -0.40 -17.87
N ALA A 101 -6.38 -0.22 -18.92
CA ALA A 101 -6.89 -0.05 -20.28
C ALA A 101 -7.65 -1.30 -20.77
N ASN A 102 -7.16 -2.50 -20.44
CA ASN A 102 -7.79 -3.76 -20.82
C ASN A 102 -8.98 -4.15 -19.93
N HIS A 103 -9.17 -3.48 -18.79
CA HIS A 103 -10.23 -3.76 -17.84
C HIS A 103 -10.98 -2.49 -17.43
N PRO A 104 -11.70 -1.83 -18.37
CA PRO A 104 -12.36 -0.55 -18.10
C PRO A 104 -13.49 -0.62 -17.06
N GLY A 105 -14.00 -1.83 -16.76
CA GLY A 105 -15.03 -2.07 -15.74
C GLY A 105 -14.51 -2.20 -14.31
N ILE A 106 -13.20 -2.09 -14.07
CA ILE A 106 -12.64 -2.15 -12.73
C ILE A 106 -13.04 -0.89 -11.93
N SER A 107 -13.53 -1.11 -10.70
CA SER A 107 -13.91 -0.04 -9.78
C SER A 107 -12.75 0.91 -9.50
N ASP A 108 -13.08 2.19 -9.30
CA ASP A 108 -12.12 3.21 -8.87
C ASP A 108 -11.54 2.97 -7.47
N ASP A 109 -12.20 2.15 -6.65
CA ASP A 109 -11.72 1.72 -5.33
C ASP A 109 -10.84 0.47 -5.39
N PHE A 110 -10.55 -0.04 -6.60
CA PHE A 110 -9.75 -1.25 -6.75
C PHE A 110 -8.33 -1.05 -6.22
N PRO A 111 -7.80 -1.99 -5.42
CA PRO A 111 -6.51 -1.83 -4.75
C PRO A 111 -5.33 -1.95 -5.72
N ILE A 112 -4.46 -0.96 -5.72
CA ILE A 112 -3.31 -0.90 -6.64
C ILE A 112 -2.31 -2.03 -6.39
N GLY A 113 -2.08 -2.45 -5.15
CA GLY A 113 -1.17 -3.56 -4.91
C GLY A 113 -1.64 -4.86 -5.54
N LEU A 114 -2.96 -5.10 -5.57
CA LEU A 114 -3.52 -6.23 -6.31
C LEU A 114 -3.41 -6.04 -7.81
N ALA A 115 -3.67 -4.82 -8.31
CA ALA A 115 -3.53 -4.51 -9.74
C ALA A 115 -2.09 -4.76 -10.23
N ILE A 116 -1.08 -4.36 -9.45
CA ILE A 116 0.34 -4.63 -9.73
C ILE A 116 0.58 -6.14 -9.79
N LEU A 117 0.12 -6.90 -8.79
CA LEU A 117 0.28 -8.36 -8.81
C LEU A 117 -0.36 -8.99 -10.06
N ARG A 118 -1.58 -8.59 -10.43
CA ARG A 118 -2.25 -9.10 -11.64
C ARG A 118 -1.52 -8.70 -12.93
N SER A 119 -0.97 -7.48 -12.96
CA SER A 119 -0.16 -7.00 -14.09
C SER A 119 1.11 -7.83 -14.25
N LEU A 120 1.81 -8.12 -13.14
CA LEU A 120 3.01 -8.97 -13.14
C LEU A 120 2.69 -10.41 -13.55
N GLN A 121 1.58 -10.97 -13.07
CA GLN A 121 1.12 -12.31 -13.45
C GLN A 121 0.78 -12.41 -14.94
N GLY A 122 0.15 -11.37 -15.50
CA GLY A 122 -0.16 -11.31 -16.93
C GLY A 122 1.07 -11.12 -17.81
N ALA A 123 2.03 -10.30 -17.36
CA ALA A 123 3.26 -10.03 -18.10
C ALA A 123 4.29 -11.17 -18.01
N PHE A 124 4.33 -11.85 -16.86
CA PHE A 124 5.34 -12.84 -16.52
C PHE A 124 4.71 -14.11 -15.92
N PRO A 125 3.90 -14.84 -16.70
CA PRO A 125 3.27 -16.07 -16.22
C PRO A 125 4.33 -17.14 -15.93
N CYS A 126 4.07 -17.88 -14.85
CA CYS A 126 4.59 -19.22 -14.68
C CYS A 126 3.61 -20.21 -15.31
#